data_AF-A0A1D6MBG8-F1
#
_entry.id   AF-A0A1D6MBG8-F1
#
_cell.length_a   1.000
_cell.length_b   1.000
_cell.length_c   1.000
_cell.angle_alpha   90.00
_cell.angle_beta   90.00
_cell.angle_gamma   90.00
#
_symmetry.space_group_name_H-M   'P 1'
#
loop_
_entity.id
_entity.type
_entity.pdbx_description
1 polymer ?
#
loop_
_entity_poly.entity_id
_entity_poly.type
_entity_poly.pdbx_seq_one_letter_code
_entity_poly.pdbx_strand_id
1 'polypeptide(L)'
;MVLYQEYVKGISSTGMQSNCGFEGQVNACWTHKMTTKELDTIRSAGFLVSVIHGRYDIIAQLCHAKRLAERLLPVARMVVPHGAHLVSHERPDEVNNALMDLIKATKSEIKPEEWSAQPENTSETGALISARPITVMVRTDAGVDATAAVYNLLGKLQLSFLYLIGMILMGFELMRNIVRVMKPVRVAAIES
;
A
#
# COMPACT_ATOMS: atom_id res chain seq x y z
N MET A 1 -25.73 -6.97 10.62
CA MET A 1 -25.79 -6.70 12.07
C MET A 1 -25.44 -7.91 12.95
N VAL A 2 -25.57 -9.16 12.46
CA VAL A 2 -25.18 -10.40 13.16
C VAL A 2 -23.68 -10.46 13.54
N LEU A 3 -22.79 -10.05 12.63
CA LEU A 3 -21.33 -10.02 12.87
C LEU A 3 -20.92 -9.13 14.05
N TYR A 4 -21.59 -7.99 14.23
CA TYR A 4 -21.31 -7.09 15.35
C TYR A 4 -21.77 -7.70 16.68
N GLN A 5 -22.95 -8.34 16.70
CA GLN A 5 -23.45 -9.02 17.89
C GLN A 5 -22.56 -10.21 18.29
N GLU A 6 -22.09 -11.01 17.34
CA GLU A 6 -21.17 -12.12 17.61
C GLU A 6 -19.79 -11.62 18.06
N TYR A 7 -19.28 -10.51 17.49
CA TYR A 7 -18.04 -9.88 17.95
C TYR A 7 -18.15 -9.38 19.39
N VAL A 8 -19.22 -8.65 19.72
CA VAL A 8 -19.49 -8.15 21.09
C VAL A 8 -19.67 -9.30 22.06
N LYS A 9 -20.42 -10.34 21.68
CA LYS A 9 -20.63 -11.54 22.48
C LYS A 9 -19.32 -12.29 22.73
N GLY A 10 -18.48 -12.44 21.70
CA GLY A 10 -17.14 -13.01 21.79
C GLY A 10 -16.29 -12.28 22.82
N ILE A 11 -16.09 -10.97 22.64
CA ILE A 11 -15.27 -10.14 23.55
C ILE A 11 -15.85 -10.10 24.96
N SER A 12 -17.18 -10.06 25.10
CA SER A 12 -17.83 -10.07 26.41
C SER A 12 -17.63 -11.39 27.15
N SER A 13 -17.49 -12.51 26.41
CA SER A 13 -17.32 -13.85 26.98
C SER A 13 -15.85 -14.25 27.23
N THR A 14 -14.93 -13.85 26.36
CA THR A 14 -13.51 -14.23 26.44
C THR A 14 -12.59 -13.11 26.93
N GLY A 15 -13.12 -11.88 27.07
CA GLY A 15 -12.31 -10.68 27.26
C GLY A 15 -11.62 -10.23 25.97
N MET A 16 -10.81 -9.15 26.06
CA MET A 16 -9.90 -8.78 24.98
C MET A 16 -8.91 -9.91 24.70
N GLN A 17 -8.45 -9.99 23.46
CA GLN A 17 -7.39 -10.90 23.04
C GLN A 17 -6.20 -10.84 24.00
N SER A 18 -5.66 -12.01 24.38
CA SER A 18 -4.50 -12.08 25.27
C SER A 18 -3.28 -11.36 24.66
N ASN A 19 -2.39 -10.84 25.51
CA ASN A 19 -1.18 -10.14 25.05
C ASN A 19 -0.35 -11.01 24.09
N CYS A 20 -0.17 -12.29 24.39
CA CYS A 20 0.56 -13.20 23.50
C CYS A 20 -0.18 -13.46 22.17
N GLY A 21 -1.51 -13.48 22.17
CA GLY A 21 -2.30 -13.57 20.95
C GLY A 21 -2.15 -12.30 20.09
N PHE A 22 -2.17 -11.13 20.72
CA PHE A 22 -1.98 -9.84 20.05
C PHE A 22 -0.58 -9.69 19.47
N GLU A 23 0.45 -9.97 20.26
CA GLU A 23 1.83 -10.01 19.79
C GLU A 23 2.01 -11.02 18.66
N GLY A 24 1.37 -12.20 18.74
CA GLY A 24 1.38 -13.20 17.68
C GLY A 24 0.79 -12.69 16.36
N GLN A 25 -0.34 -11.99 16.42
CA GLN A 25 -0.95 -11.37 15.23
C GLN A 25 -0.08 -10.25 14.65
N VAL A 26 0.42 -9.35 15.50
CA VAL A 26 1.32 -8.27 15.06
C VAL A 26 2.59 -8.86 14.43
N ASN A 27 3.18 -9.88 15.07
CA ASN A 27 4.36 -10.57 14.56
C ASN A 27 4.06 -11.26 13.22
N ALA A 28 2.90 -11.91 13.07
CA ALA A 28 2.50 -12.48 11.79
C ALA A 28 2.40 -11.39 10.71
N CYS A 29 1.72 -10.27 10.98
CA CYS A 29 1.64 -9.15 10.03
C CYS A 29 3.00 -8.58 9.64
N TRP A 30 3.97 -8.56 10.57
CA TRP A 30 5.28 -7.96 10.34
C TRP A 30 6.29 -8.91 9.67
N THR A 31 6.22 -10.20 10.00
CA THR A 31 7.21 -11.19 9.56
C THR A 31 6.75 -12.02 8.37
N HIS A 32 5.43 -12.10 8.14
CA HIS A 32 4.89 -12.87 7.05
C HIS A 32 5.22 -12.22 5.71
N LYS A 33 5.93 -12.97 4.87
CA LYS A 33 6.26 -12.60 3.49
C LYS A 33 6.13 -13.85 2.63
N MET A 34 5.67 -13.69 1.40
CA MET A 34 5.68 -14.80 0.46
C MET A 34 7.13 -15.19 0.13
N THR A 35 7.46 -16.44 0.45
CA THR A 35 8.68 -17.12 0.06
C THR A 35 8.71 -17.34 -1.46
N THR A 36 9.90 -17.55 -2.01
CA THR A 36 10.04 -17.88 -3.44
C THR A 36 9.28 -19.15 -3.79
N LYS A 37 9.33 -20.18 -2.94
CA LYS A 37 8.62 -21.45 -3.15
C LYS A 37 7.10 -21.26 -3.26
N GLU A 38 6.51 -20.42 -2.42
CA GLU A 38 5.07 -20.15 -2.49
C GLU A 38 4.70 -19.41 -3.78
N LEU A 39 5.52 -18.44 -4.20
CA LEU A 39 5.31 -17.75 -5.47
C LEU A 39 5.47 -18.69 -6.66
N ASP A 40 6.46 -19.58 -6.65
CA ASP A 40 6.65 -20.61 -7.68
C ASP A 40 5.46 -21.56 -7.75
N THR A 41 4.87 -21.87 -6.59
CA THR A 41 3.66 -22.68 -6.50
C THR A 41 2.49 -21.96 -7.16
N ILE A 42 2.30 -20.66 -6.90
CA ILE A 42 1.26 -19.86 -7.56
C ILE A 42 1.48 -19.81 -9.07
N ARG A 43 2.72 -19.54 -9.50
CA ARG A 43 3.08 -19.45 -10.93
C ARG A 43 2.87 -20.76 -11.69
N SER A 44 3.10 -21.90 -11.05
CA SER A 44 2.95 -23.22 -11.66
C SER A 44 1.54 -23.80 -11.56
N ALA A 45 0.62 -23.17 -10.82
CA ALA A 45 -0.74 -23.66 -10.62
C ALA A 45 -1.66 -23.53 -11.84
N GLY A 46 -1.22 -22.83 -12.90
CA GLY A 46 -1.93 -22.77 -14.17
C GLY A 46 -3.13 -21.81 -14.22
N PHE A 47 -3.29 -20.94 -13.22
CA PHE A 47 -4.31 -19.89 -13.24
C PHE A 47 -3.71 -18.49 -13.44
N LEU A 48 -4.49 -17.61 -14.07
CA LEU A 48 -4.16 -16.19 -14.23
C LEU A 48 -4.41 -15.45 -12.92
N VAL A 49 -3.61 -14.43 -12.65
CA VAL A 49 -3.69 -13.60 -11.44
C VAL A 49 -3.93 -12.14 -11.83
N SER A 50 -4.85 -11.48 -11.13
CA SER A 50 -5.01 -10.03 -11.21
C SER A 50 -4.68 -9.41 -9.86
N VAL A 51 -3.68 -8.52 -9.84
CA VAL A 51 -3.33 -7.73 -8.65
C VAL A 51 -4.01 -6.38 -8.78
N ILE A 52 -5.08 -6.17 -8.02
CA ILE A 52 -5.88 -4.94 -8.06
C ILE A 52 -5.54 -4.12 -6.82
N HIS A 53 -5.06 -2.89 -6.99
CA HIS A 53 -4.61 -2.06 -5.87
C HIS A 53 -4.93 -0.58 -6.07
N GLY A 54 -5.37 0.10 -5.01
CA GLY A 54 -5.65 1.53 -5.06
C GLY A 54 -4.39 2.38 -5.28
N ARG A 55 -4.43 3.30 -6.25
CA ARG A 55 -3.34 4.23 -6.56
C ARG A 55 -2.87 5.05 -5.35
N TYR A 56 -3.78 5.40 -4.46
CA TYR A 56 -3.56 6.31 -3.33
C TYR A 56 -3.64 5.59 -1.98
N ASP A 57 -3.41 4.27 -1.95
CA ASP A 57 -3.40 3.52 -0.71
C ASP A 57 -2.18 3.91 0.15
N ILE A 58 -2.46 4.59 1.27
CA ILE A 58 -1.47 5.01 2.26
C ILE A 58 -1.20 3.90 3.29
N ILE A 59 -2.15 2.99 3.49
CA ILE A 59 -2.06 1.89 4.45
C ILE A 59 -1.15 0.79 3.88
N ALA A 60 -1.42 0.37 2.65
CA ALA A 60 -0.58 -0.54 1.90
C ALA A 60 -0.08 0.17 0.65
N GLN A 61 1.15 0.70 0.70
CA GLN A 61 1.70 1.50 -0.40
C GLN A 61 1.75 0.71 -1.72
N LEU A 62 1.43 1.40 -2.83
CA LEU A 62 1.38 0.85 -4.19
C LEU A 62 2.63 0.05 -4.60
N CYS A 63 3.82 0.40 -4.08
CA CYS A 63 5.06 -0.30 -4.37
C CYS A 63 5.03 -1.79 -3.96
N HIS A 64 4.29 -2.14 -2.90
CA HIS A 64 4.16 -3.52 -2.44
C HIS A 64 3.35 -4.37 -3.42
N ALA A 65 2.24 -3.82 -3.93
CA ALA A 65 1.42 -4.49 -4.94
C ALA A 65 2.16 -4.63 -6.27
N LYS A 66 2.89 -3.58 -6.71
CA LYS A 66 3.77 -3.66 -7.90
C LYS A 66 4.82 -4.76 -7.77
N ARG A 67 5.53 -4.80 -6.64
CA ARG A 67 6.53 -5.83 -6.37
C ARG A 67 5.93 -7.24 -6.33
N LEU A 68 4.71 -7.39 -5.83
CA LEU A 68 4.00 -8.68 -5.86
C LEU A 68 3.66 -9.09 -7.30
N ALA A 69 3.10 -8.18 -8.11
CA ALA A 69 2.78 -8.45 -9.50
C ALA A 69 4.02 -8.84 -10.31
N GLU A 70 5.13 -8.11 -10.14
CA GLU A 70 6.42 -8.41 -10.78
C GLU A 70 6.94 -9.80 -10.39
N ARG A 71 6.88 -10.16 -9.10
CA ARG A 71 7.32 -11.48 -8.60
C ARG A 71 6.42 -12.63 -9.08
N LEU A 72 5.19 -12.33 -9.51
CA LEU A 72 4.25 -13.30 -10.05
C LEU A 72 4.26 -13.38 -11.58
N LEU A 73 5.12 -12.63 -12.27
CA LEU A 73 5.28 -12.80 -13.71
C LEU A 73 5.69 -14.24 -14.07
N PRO A 74 5.13 -14.81 -15.17
CA PRO A 74 4.27 -14.16 -16.15
C PRO A 74 2.75 -14.27 -15.85
N VAL A 75 2.32 -14.86 -14.74
CA VAL A 75 0.89 -15.17 -14.53
C VAL A 75 0.06 -13.98 -14.03
N ALA A 76 0.69 -12.90 -13.57
CA ALA A 76 0.02 -11.75 -12.98
C ALA A 76 -0.07 -10.54 -13.92
N ARG A 77 -1.22 -9.86 -13.84
CA ARG A 77 -1.46 -8.52 -14.40
C ARG A 77 -1.80 -7.55 -13.27
N MET A 78 -1.23 -6.35 -13.32
CA MET A 78 -1.53 -5.27 -12.37
C MET A 78 -2.69 -4.40 -12.87
N VAL A 79 -3.59 -4.01 -11.98
CA VAL A 79 -4.63 -3.01 -12.23
C VAL A 79 -4.59 -1.98 -11.11
N VAL A 80 -4.51 -0.69 -11.48
CA VAL A 80 -4.32 0.42 -10.53
C VAL A 80 -5.45 1.46 -10.63
N PRO A 81 -6.63 1.17 -10.06
CA PRO A 81 -7.76 2.11 -10.06
C PRO A 81 -7.46 3.38 -9.26
N HIS A 82 -8.22 4.44 -9.54
CA HIS A 82 -8.09 5.74 -8.85
C HIS A 82 -8.78 5.73 -7.47
N GLY A 83 -8.32 4.88 -6.56
CA GLY A 83 -8.79 4.76 -5.17
C GLY A 83 -7.66 4.55 -4.16
N ALA A 84 -8.01 4.44 -2.89
CA ALA A 84 -7.14 4.15 -1.75
C ALA A 84 -7.29 2.69 -1.30
N HIS A 85 -7.20 2.43 0.00
CA HIS A 85 -7.17 1.06 0.55
C HIS A 85 -8.46 0.28 0.28
N LEU A 86 -9.62 0.95 0.26
CA LEU A 86 -10.92 0.31 0.05
C LEU A 86 -11.37 0.45 -1.41
N VAL A 87 -10.46 0.22 -2.36
CA VAL A 87 -10.67 0.45 -3.79
C VAL A 87 -11.90 -0.28 -4.36
N SER A 88 -12.29 -1.42 -3.78
CA SER A 88 -13.52 -2.15 -4.14
C SER A 88 -14.81 -1.39 -3.81
N HIS A 89 -14.80 -0.57 -2.76
CA HIS A 89 -15.93 0.30 -2.38
C HIS A 89 -15.86 1.66 -3.07
N GLU A 90 -14.66 2.18 -3.28
CA GLU A 90 -14.44 3.50 -3.87
C GLU A 90 -14.62 3.49 -5.40
N ARG A 91 -14.17 2.42 -6.05
CA ARG A 91 -14.16 2.25 -7.52
C ARG A 91 -14.77 0.89 -7.93
N PRO A 92 -16.03 0.61 -7.54
CA PRO A 92 -16.65 -0.69 -7.78
C PRO A 92 -16.69 -1.04 -9.27
N ASP A 93 -16.95 -0.07 -10.15
CA ASP A 93 -17.02 -0.33 -11.59
C ASP A 93 -15.65 -0.70 -12.19
N GLU A 94 -14.58 0.02 -11.83
CA GLU A 94 -13.21 -0.29 -12.29
C GLU A 94 -12.76 -1.67 -11.80
N VAL A 95 -13.07 -2.01 -10.54
CA VAL A 95 -12.75 -3.31 -9.95
C VAL A 95 -13.57 -4.42 -10.59
N ASN A 96 -14.88 -4.22 -10.79
CA ASN A 96 -15.74 -5.20 -11.45
C ASN A 96 -15.30 -5.47 -12.89
N ASN A 97 -14.90 -4.42 -13.63
CA ASN A 97 -14.35 -4.58 -14.97
C ASN A 97 -13.07 -5.40 -14.97
N ALA A 98 -12.14 -5.15 -14.04
CA ALA A 98 -10.92 -5.94 -13.89
C ALA A 98 -11.19 -7.42 -13.59
N LEU A 99 -12.18 -7.71 -12.73
CA LEU A 99 -12.62 -9.07 -12.43
C LEU A 99 -13.25 -9.74 -13.66
N MET A 100 -14.08 -9.02 -14.41
CA MET A 100 -14.70 -9.53 -15.63
C MET A 100 -13.66 -9.79 -16.73
N ASP A 101 -12.64 -8.95 -16.85
CA ASP A 101 -11.51 -9.17 -17.77
C ASP A 101 -10.75 -10.45 -17.41
N LEU A 102 -10.47 -10.68 -16.13
CA LEU A 102 -9.83 -11.91 -15.66
C LEU A 102 -10.69 -13.13 -15.98
N ILE A 103 -11.99 -13.09 -15.70
CA ILE A 103 -12.93 -14.20 -16.00
C ILE A 103 -12.95 -14.49 -17.51
N LYS A 104 -13.02 -13.46 -18.34
CA LYS A 104 -12.99 -13.62 -19.81
C LYS A 104 -11.67 -14.23 -20.26
N ALA A 105 -10.54 -13.72 -19.75
CA ALA A 105 -9.21 -14.22 -20.08
C ALA A 105 -9.05 -15.70 -19.72
N THR A 106 -9.53 -16.11 -18.55
CA THR A 106 -9.54 -17.52 -18.13
C THR A 106 -10.43 -18.37 -19.03
N LYS A 107 -11.64 -17.91 -19.37
CA LYS A 107 -12.56 -18.64 -20.27
C LYS A 107 -12.02 -18.77 -21.70
N SER A 108 -11.25 -17.78 -22.15
CA SER A 108 -10.61 -17.76 -23.47
C SER A 108 -9.24 -18.43 -23.48
N GLU A 109 -8.82 -19.05 -22.36
CA GLU A 109 -7.53 -19.74 -22.21
C GLU A 109 -6.33 -18.86 -22.64
N ILE A 110 -6.40 -17.57 -22.32
CA ILE A 110 -5.31 -16.62 -22.61
C ILE A 110 -4.04 -17.10 -21.92
N LYS A 111 -2.92 -17.07 -22.66
CA LYS A 111 -1.62 -17.48 -22.13
C LYS A 111 -1.15 -16.48 -21.05
N PRO A 112 -0.47 -16.94 -19.99
CA PRO A 112 0.09 -16.07 -18.96
C PRO A 112 0.90 -14.89 -19.52
N GLU A 113 1.74 -15.13 -20.52
CA GLU A 113 2.60 -14.11 -21.13
C GLU A 113 1.80 -13.02 -21.85
N GLU A 114 0.66 -13.39 -22.43
CA GLU A 114 -0.26 -12.46 -23.07
C GLU A 114 -1.06 -11.68 -22.02
N TRP A 115 -1.54 -12.36 -20.97
CA TRP A 115 -2.28 -11.74 -19.87
C TRP A 115 -1.46 -10.66 -19.15
N SER A 116 -0.21 -10.98 -18.80
CA SER A 116 0.71 -10.04 -18.13
C SER A 116 1.18 -8.91 -19.02
N ALA A 117 1.15 -9.08 -20.35
CA ALA A 117 1.53 -8.04 -21.31
C ALA A 117 0.40 -7.04 -21.62
N GLN A 118 -0.83 -7.27 -21.15
CA GLN A 118 -1.92 -6.33 -21.37
C GLN A 118 -1.63 -5.01 -20.67
N PRO A 119 -1.93 -3.87 -21.33
CA PRO A 119 -1.76 -2.57 -20.70
C PRO A 119 -2.55 -2.49 -19.40
N GLU A 120 -2.02 -1.76 -18.42
CA GLU A 120 -2.81 -1.38 -17.25
C GLU A 120 -4.07 -0.66 -17.77
N ASN A 121 -5.26 -1.06 -17.31
CA ASN A 121 -6.50 -0.36 -17.62
C ASN A 121 -6.49 0.99 -16.88
N THR A 122 -5.62 1.90 -17.32
CA THR A 122 -5.63 3.28 -16.87
C THR A 122 -6.83 3.91 -17.56
N SER A 123 -7.95 4.02 -16.83
CA SER A 123 -9.04 4.94 -17.19
C SER A 123 -8.39 6.23 -17.70
N GLU A 124 -8.73 6.64 -18.92
CA GLU A 124 -8.09 7.69 -19.70
C GLU A 124 -8.06 9.05 -18.97
N THR A 125 -7.13 9.24 -18.03
CA THR A 125 -6.77 10.55 -17.47
C THR A 125 -5.38 10.55 -16.80
N GLY A 126 -4.39 9.84 -17.36
CA GLY A 126 -3.03 9.94 -16.81
C GLY A 126 -1.99 9.10 -17.54
N ALA A 127 -1.30 9.74 -18.48
CA ALA A 127 0.06 9.50 -18.94
C ALA A 127 0.56 8.04 -19.08
N LEU A 128 0.78 7.66 -20.33
CA LEU A 128 1.61 6.54 -20.80
C LEU A 128 2.90 6.39 -19.98
N ILE A 129 2.99 5.33 -19.19
CA ILE A 129 4.27 4.68 -18.87
C ILE A 129 4.09 3.19 -19.16
N SER A 130 4.16 2.84 -20.44
CA SER A 130 4.32 1.46 -20.88
C SER A 130 5.72 1.00 -20.49
N ALA A 131 5.83 0.22 -19.42
CA ALA A 131 7.04 -0.48 -19.03
C ALA A 131 7.38 -1.56 -20.07
N ARG A 132 8.08 -1.19 -21.15
CA ARG A 132 8.92 -2.10 -21.93
C ARG A 132 10.37 -1.66 -21.80
N PRO A 133 11.34 -2.58 -21.63
CA PRO A 133 12.74 -2.23 -21.75
C PRO A 133 13.03 -1.98 -23.23
N ILE A 134 12.99 -0.73 -23.65
CA ILE A 134 13.50 -0.31 -24.96
C ILE A 134 15.02 -0.27 -24.83
N THR A 135 15.71 -1.10 -25.61
CA THR A 135 17.12 -0.92 -25.93
C THR A 135 17.26 0.46 -26.60
N VAL A 136 17.61 1.48 -25.82
CA VAL A 136 17.77 2.85 -26.31
C VAL A 136 19.08 2.95 -27.07
N MET A 137 18.98 2.95 -28.40
CA MET A 137 19.99 3.55 -29.25
C MET A 137 19.99 5.06 -28.98
N VAL A 138 21.12 5.57 -28.53
CA VAL A 138 21.40 6.98 -28.27
C VAL A 138 20.98 7.84 -29.46
N ARG A 139 20.00 8.73 -29.27
CA ARG A 139 20.01 10.08 -29.85
C ARG A 139 19.42 11.09 -28.87
N THR A 140 20.17 12.18 -28.78
CA THR A 140 20.07 13.39 -27.95
C THR A 140 18.71 14.07 -27.99
N ASP A 141 18.19 14.53 -26.84
CA ASP A 141 17.37 15.74 -26.71
C ASP A 141 17.32 16.25 -25.24
N ALA A 142 17.92 17.42 -25.01
CA ALA A 142 18.26 18.00 -23.70
C ALA A 142 17.07 18.57 -22.88
N GLY A 143 15.82 18.30 -23.28
CA GLY A 143 14.61 18.88 -22.65
C GLY A 143 13.91 18.00 -21.60
N VAL A 144 14.03 16.68 -21.72
CA VAL A 144 13.29 15.72 -20.86
C VAL A 144 13.99 15.54 -19.50
N ASP A 145 15.31 15.67 -19.47
CA ASP A 145 16.14 15.42 -18.29
C ASP A 145 15.95 16.47 -17.18
N ALA A 146 15.72 17.74 -17.58
CA ALA A 146 15.47 18.83 -16.64
C ALA A 146 14.15 18.65 -15.88
N THR A 147 13.10 18.18 -16.54
CA THR A 147 11.78 17.98 -15.91
C THR A 147 11.81 16.86 -14.88
N ALA A 148 12.45 15.73 -15.21
CA ALA A 148 12.65 14.61 -14.29
C ALA A 148 13.54 15.00 -13.10
N ALA A 149 14.56 15.83 -13.33
CA ALA A 149 15.40 16.37 -12.26
C ALA A 149 14.61 17.29 -11.31
N VAL A 150 13.73 18.15 -11.84
CA VAL A 150 12.87 19.04 -11.04
C VAL A 150 11.90 18.25 -10.16
N TYR A 151 11.25 17.21 -10.68
CA TYR A 151 10.35 16.37 -9.88
C TYR A 151 11.08 15.60 -8.78
N ASN A 152 12.27 15.08 -9.07
CA ASN A 152 13.10 14.41 -8.06
C ASN A 152 13.61 15.38 -6.98
N LEU A 153 13.99 16.61 -7.37
CA LEU A 153 14.39 17.65 -6.43
C LEU A 153 13.21 18.09 -5.56
N LEU A 154 12.03 18.27 -6.16
CA LEU A 154 10.81 18.66 -5.45
C LEU A 154 10.38 17.59 -4.44
N GLY A 155 10.45 16.31 -4.81
CA GLY A 155 10.16 15.19 -3.90
C GLY A 155 11.15 15.11 -2.74
N LYS A 156 12.45 15.32 -3.00
CA LYS A 156 13.47 15.38 -1.93
C LYS A 156 13.27 16.58 -0.99
N LEU A 157 12.85 17.72 -1.52
CA LEU A 157 12.55 18.92 -0.73
C LEU A 157 11.31 18.73 0.14
N GLN A 158 10.26 18.11 -0.40
CA GLN A 158 9.05 17.78 0.36
C GLN A 158 9.35 16.80 1.51
N LEU A 159 10.17 15.78 1.25
CA LEU A 159 10.56 14.81 2.29
C LEU A 159 11.42 15.47 3.38
N SER A 160 12.32 16.38 3.02
CA SER A 160 13.13 17.11 4.01
C SER A 160 12.28 18.07 4.85
N PHE A 161 11.28 18.72 4.25
CA PHE A 161 10.37 19.61 4.97
C PHE A 161 9.49 18.85 5.98
N LEU A 162 8.95 17.70 5.59
CA LEU A 162 8.19 16.83 6.50
C LEU A 162 9.07 16.33 7.65
N TYR A 163 10.32 15.97 7.37
CA TYR A 163 11.27 15.56 8.40
C TYR A 163 11.57 16.68 9.39
N LEU A 164 11.78 17.91 8.91
CA LEU A 164 12.00 19.09 9.76
C LEU A 164 10.81 19.39 10.65
N ILE A 165 9.58 19.33 10.11
CA ILE A 165 8.34 19.51 10.90
C ILE A 165 8.23 18.41 11.97
N GLY A 166 8.51 17.15 11.60
CA GLY A 166 8.48 16.03 12.54
C GLY A 166 9.45 16.23 13.72
N MET A 167 10.68 16.69 13.45
CA MET A 167 11.67 17.02 14.48
C MET A 167 11.20 18.16 15.40
N ILE A 168 10.58 19.21 14.84
CA ILE A 168 10.04 20.33 15.63
C ILE A 168 8.90 19.86 16.55
N LEU A 169 7.97 19.05 16.04
CA LEU A 169 6.85 18.52 16.82
C LEU A 169 7.33 17.59 17.94
N MET A 170 8.29 16.70 17.66
CA MET A 170 8.91 15.86 18.69
C MET A 170 9.63 16.71 19.76
N GLY A 171 10.39 17.72 19.36
CA GLY A 171 11.07 18.63 20.28
C GLY A 171 10.09 19.41 21.17
N PHE A 172 8.99 19.90 20.59
CA PHE A 172 7.92 20.58 21.34
C PHE A 172 7.22 19.63 22.32
N GLU A 173 6.97 18.39 21.92
CA GLU A 173 6.37 17.38 22.79
C GLU A 173 7.28 17.01 23.98
N LEU A 174 8.59 16.86 23.73
CA LEU A 174 9.58 16.65 24.77
C LEU A 174 9.63 17.84 25.75
N MET A 175 9.67 19.07 25.24
CA MET A 175 9.66 20.28 26.07
C MET A 175 8.36 20.39 26.88
N ARG A 176 7.19 20.12 26.27
CA ARG A 176 5.89 20.10 26.94
C ARG A 176 5.85 19.07 28.07
N ASN A 177 6.42 17.89 27.84
CA ASN A 177 6.48 16.84 28.85
C ASN A 177 7.38 17.24 30.03
N ILE A 178 8.54 17.85 29.77
CA ILE A 178 9.42 18.38 30.84
C ILE A 178 8.71 19.47 31.65
N VAL A 179 8.05 20.42 30.98
CA VAL A 179 7.29 21.50 31.66
C VAL A 179 6.13 20.94 32.48
N ARG A 180 5.46 19.87 32.03
CA ARG A 180 4.40 19.20 32.81
C ARG A 180 4.96 18.55 34.08
N VAL A 181 6.12 17.90 34.00
CA VAL A 181 6.80 17.27 35.15
C VAL A 181 7.32 18.33 36.13
N MET A 182 7.71 19.50 35.65
CA MET A 182 8.23 20.59 36.47
C MET A 182 7.14 21.47 37.12
N LYS A 183 5.84 21.21 36.93
CA LYS A 183 4.81 21.98 37.64
C LYS A 183 4.90 21.68 39.15
N PRO A 184 5.24 22.66 40.00
CA PRO A 184 5.30 22.42 41.44
C PRO A 184 3.88 22.17 41.97
N VAL A 185 3.74 21.14 42.79
CA VAL A 185 2.54 20.91 43.60
C VAL A 185 2.34 22.12 44.50
N ARG A 186 1.25 22.87 44.31
CA ARG A 186 0.85 23.92 45.26
C ARG A 186 0.32 23.24 46.51
N VAL A 187 1.12 23.23 47.57
CA VAL A 187 0.63 22.90 48.92
C VAL A 187 -0.08 24.15 49.44
N ALA A 188 -1.40 24.10 49.53
CA ALA A 188 -2.18 25.11 50.23
C ALA A 188 -1.91 24.96 51.74
N ALA A 189 -1.50 26.04 52.41
CA ALA A 189 -1.40 26.07 53.86
C ALA A 189 -2.82 26.02 54.43
N ILE A 190 -3.08 25.07 55.33
CA ILE A 190 -4.28 25.03 56.15
C ILE A 190 -4.04 26.01 57.29
N GLU A 191 -4.75 27.14 57.29
CA GLU A 191 -4.77 28.06 58.43
C GLU A 191 -5.54 27.42 59.59
N SER A 192 -4.93 27.44 60.77
CA SER A 192 -5.46 26.99 62.06
C SER A 192 -6.22 28.10 62.77
#